data_AF-A0A498P6E3-F1
#
_entry.id   AF-A0A498P6E3-F1
#
_cell.length_a   1.000
_cell.length_b   1.000
_cell.length_c   1.000
_cell.angle_alpha   90.00
_cell.angle_beta   90.00
_cell.angle_gamma   90.00
#
_symmetry.space_group_name_H-M   'P 1'
#
loop_
_entity.id
_entity.type
_entity.pdbx_description
1 polymer ?
#
loop_
_entity_poly.entity_id
_entity_poly.type
_entity_poly.pdbx_seq_one_letter_code
_entity_poly.pdbx_strand_id
1 'polypeptide(L)'
;MRDMQMDKTELGCLRAIILFNPDAKGLSSPSEVELLREKVYASLEAYCKQRYPDQQGRFAKLLLRLPALRSIGLKCLEHLFFFKLIGDTPIDTFLMEMLEAPHQLT
;
A
#
# COMPACT_ATOMS: atom_id res chain seq x y z
N MET A 1 -0.31 -10.11 11.34
CA MET A 1 1.14 -9.82 11.17
C MET A 1 1.99 -10.48 12.26
N ARG A 2 1.57 -10.41 13.54
CA ARG A 2 2.24 -11.10 14.67
C ARG A 2 2.35 -12.62 14.48
N ASP A 3 1.26 -13.29 14.13
CA ASP A 3 1.23 -14.76 14.03
C ASP A 3 2.16 -15.33 12.96
N MET A 4 2.34 -14.59 11.85
CA MET A 4 3.27 -14.99 10.79
C MET A 4 4.68 -14.43 11.00
N GLN A 5 4.91 -13.67 12.07
CA GLN A 5 6.19 -13.02 12.36
C GLN A 5 6.75 -12.31 11.13
N MET A 6 5.97 -11.39 10.56
CA MET A 6 6.39 -10.60 9.40
C MET A 6 7.60 -9.74 9.77
N ASP A 7 8.65 -9.79 8.95
CA ASP A 7 9.85 -8.98 9.16
C ASP A 7 9.77 -7.61 8.47
N LYS A 8 10.81 -6.78 8.69
CA LYS A 8 10.87 -5.42 8.15
C LYS A 8 11.09 -5.38 6.64
N THR A 9 11.80 -6.35 6.08
CA THR A 9 12.05 -6.45 4.64
C THR A 9 10.74 -6.78 3.91
N GLU A 10 9.99 -7.74 4.41
CA GLU A 10 8.68 -8.13 3.87
C GLU A 10 7.69 -6.98 3.94
N LEU A 11 7.63 -6.29 5.09
CA LEU A 11 6.80 -5.10 5.25
C LEU A 11 7.21 -4.00 4.26
N GLY A 12 8.51 -3.79 4.06
CA GLY A 12 9.05 -2.86 3.07
C GLY A 12 8.60 -3.20 1.65
N CYS A 13 8.72 -4.46 1.25
CA CYS A 13 8.27 -4.93 -0.06
C CYS A 13 6.76 -4.76 -0.25
N LEU A 14 5.93 -5.10 0.77
CA LEU A 14 4.48 -4.89 0.70
C LEU A 14 4.12 -3.41 0.52
N ARG A 15 4.80 -2.51 1.24
CA ARG A 15 4.63 -1.06 1.06
C ARG A 15 5.04 -0.61 -0.34
N ALA A 16 6.14 -1.12 -0.86
CA ALA A 16 6.60 -0.80 -2.23
C ALA A 16 5.62 -1.30 -3.30
N ILE A 17 5.03 -2.49 -3.13
CA ILE A 17 3.97 -2.99 -4.04
C ILE A 17 2.76 -2.06 -4.05
N ILE A 18 2.33 -1.59 -2.88
CA ILE A 18 1.22 -0.63 -2.76
C ILE A 18 1.58 0.71 -3.41
N LEU A 19 2.80 1.19 -3.17
CA LEU A 19 3.30 2.46 -3.69
C LEU A 19 3.36 2.46 -5.23
N PHE A 20 3.93 1.41 -5.82
CA PHE A 20 4.04 1.27 -7.27
C PHE A 20 2.71 0.80 -7.87
N ASN A 21 1.68 1.64 -7.81
CA ASN A 21 0.36 1.34 -8.37
C ASN A 21 0.21 1.82 -9.81
N PRO A 22 0.20 0.93 -10.83
CA PRO A 22 0.08 1.30 -12.24
C PRO A 22 -1.30 1.89 -12.56
N ASP A 23 -2.32 1.58 -11.75
CA ASP A 23 -3.69 2.05 -11.91
C ASP A 23 -3.90 3.46 -11.34
N ALA A 24 -2.84 4.09 -10.80
CA ALA A 24 -2.90 5.45 -10.32
C ALA A 24 -3.14 6.42 -11.50
N LYS A 25 -4.07 7.36 -11.31
CA LYS A 25 -4.39 8.37 -12.33
C LYS A 25 -3.23 9.36 -12.45
N GLY A 26 -2.97 9.85 -13.67
CA GLY A 26 -1.97 10.90 -13.92
C GLY A 26 -0.52 10.42 -14.00
N LEU A 27 -0.27 9.11 -14.08
CA LEU A 27 1.06 8.57 -14.32
C LEU A 27 1.53 8.87 -15.75
N SER A 28 2.74 9.40 -15.89
CA SER A 28 3.39 9.61 -17.20
C SER A 28 3.70 8.29 -17.92
N SER A 29 4.06 7.26 -17.15
CA SER A 29 4.39 5.93 -17.69
C SER A 29 3.90 4.81 -16.76
N PRO A 30 2.62 4.38 -16.88
CA PRO A 30 2.08 3.27 -16.11
C PRO A 30 2.87 1.96 -16.28
N SER A 31 3.44 1.72 -17.47
CA SER A 31 4.24 0.53 -17.76
C SER A 31 5.54 0.47 -16.98
N GLU A 32 6.20 1.61 -16.72
CA GLU A 32 7.41 1.62 -15.88
C GLU A 32 7.08 1.34 -14.42
N VAL A 33 5.95 1.88 -13.93
CA VAL A 33 5.46 1.59 -12.58
C VAL A 33 5.14 0.11 -12.42
N GLU A 34 4.51 -0.51 -13.42
CA GLU A 34 4.24 -1.94 -13.41
C GLU A 34 5.54 -2.76 -13.39
N LEU A 35 6.51 -2.41 -14.23
CA LEU A 35 7.82 -3.08 -14.24
C LEU A 35 8.53 -2.99 -12.88
N LEU A 36 8.44 -1.85 -12.19
CA LEU A 36 9.00 -1.70 -10.85
C LEU A 36 8.26 -2.56 -9.83
N ARG A 37 6.92 -2.61 -9.90
CA ARG A 37 6.11 -3.49 -9.05
C ARG A 37 6.46 -4.97 -9.26
N GLU A 38 6.60 -5.42 -10.50
CA GLU A 38 7.02 -6.79 -10.83
C GLU A 38 8.38 -7.14 -10.25
N LYS A 39 9.35 -6.22 -10.33
CA LYS A 39 10.68 -6.39 -9.70
C LYS A 39 10.57 -6.57 -8.19
N VAL A 40 9.67 -5.84 -7.53
CA VAL A 40 9.45 -5.99 -6.09
C VAL A 40 8.80 -7.34 -5.76
N TYR A 41 7.83 -7.79 -6.56
CA TYR A 41 7.25 -9.13 -6.39
C TYR A 41 8.29 -10.24 -6.51
N ALA A 42 9.10 -10.21 -7.58
CA ALA A 42 10.17 -11.18 -7.79
C ALA A 42 11.19 -11.17 -6.63
N SER A 43 11.58 -9.98 -6.18
CA SER A 43 12.52 -9.82 -5.07
C SER A 43 11.95 -10.36 -3.76
N LEU A 44 10.67 -10.08 -3.46
CA LEU A 44 9.99 -10.59 -2.26
C LEU A 44 9.82 -12.11 -2.31
N GLU A 45 9.49 -12.67 -3.46
CA GLU A 45 9.36 -14.12 -3.63
C GLU A 45 10.71 -14.83 -3.40
N ALA A 46 11.79 -14.33 -4.01
CA ALA A 46 13.14 -14.84 -3.82
C ALA A 46 13.58 -14.73 -2.35
N TYR A 47 13.33 -13.57 -1.71
CA TYR A 47 13.61 -13.37 -0.30
C TYR A 47 12.86 -14.38 0.58
N CYS A 48 11.57 -14.59 0.34
CA CYS A 48 10.77 -15.56 1.08
C CYS A 48 11.33 -16.99 0.95
N LYS A 49 11.68 -17.42 -0.27
CA LYS A 49 12.27 -18.74 -0.53
C LYS A 49 13.62 -18.93 0.17
N GLN A 50 14.46 -17.89 0.19
CA GLN A 50 15.78 -17.95 0.81
C GLN A 50 15.72 -17.89 2.34
N ARG A 51 14.90 -16.98 2.89
CA ARG A 51 14.86 -16.70 4.33
C ARG A 51 13.97 -17.69 5.10
N TYR A 52 12.91 -18.17 4.46
CA TYR A 52 11.89 -19.01 5.08
C TYR A 52 11.61 -20.28 4.24
N PRO A 53 12.62 -21.12 3.99
CA PRO A 53 12.48 -22.30 3.12
C PRO A 53 11.41 -23.28 3.61
N ASP A 54 11.23 -23.40 4.93
CA ASP A 54 10.24 -24.28 5.55
C ASP A 54 8.80 -23.73 5.51
N GLN A 55 8.61 -22.46 5.13
CA GLN A 55 7.31 -21.81 5.09
C GLN A 55 6.79 -21.68 3.66
N GLN A 56 6.48 -22.81 3.05
CA GLN A 56 5.87 -22.84 1.72
C GLN A 56 4.59 -21.99 1.71
N GLY A 57 4.45 -21.14 0.68
CA GLY A 57 3.32 -20.22 0.54
C GLY A 57 3.40 -18.94 1.39
N ARG A 58 4.51 -18.65 2.09
CA ARG A 58 4.69 -17.39 2.82
C ARG A 58 4.49 -16.16 1.94
N PHE A 59 5.08 -16.16 0.74
CA PHE A 59 4.90 -15.10 -0.26
C PHE A 59 3.41 -14.83 -0.54
N ALA A 60 2.64 -15.85 -0.90
CA ALA A 60 1.21 -15.72 -1.15
C ALA A 60 0.44 -15.22 0.09
N LYS A 61 0.77 -15.73 1.28
CA LYS A 61 0.15 -15.28 2.55
C LYS A 61 0.42 -13.79 2.86
N LEU A 62 1.58 -13.26 2.45
CA LEU A 62 1.88 -11.83 2.55
C LEU A 62 0.99 -11.03 1.58
N LEU A 63 0.90 -11.46 0.31
CA LEU A 63 0.10 -10.77 -0.70
C LEU A 63 -1.41 -10.77 -0.36
N LEU A 64 -1.92 -11.82 0.26
CA LEU A 64 -3.30 -11.91 0.74
C LEU A 64 -3.65 -10.86 1.81
N ARG A 65 -2.68 -10.10 2.33
CA ARG A 65 -2.94 -8.96 3.23
C ARG A 65 -3.30 -7.68 2.49
N LEU A 66 -2.95 -7.56 1.20
CA LEU A 66 -3.20 -6.36 0.41
C LEU A 66 -4.70 -6.05 0.24
N PRO A 67 -5.59 -7.02 -0.07
CA PRO A 67 -7.03 -6.74 -0.20
C PRO A 67 -7.67 -6.28 1.12
N ALA A 68 -7.33 -6.94 2.23
CA ALA A 68 -7.82 -6.55 3.55
C ALA A 68 -7.34 -5.14 3.93
N LEU A 69 -6.06 -4.83 3.65
CA LEU A 69 -5.50 -3.51 3.90
C LEU A 69 -6.18 -2.43 3.05
N ARG A 70 -6.50 -2.72 1.77
CA ARG A 70 -7.27 -1.81 0.91
C ARG A 70 -8.64 -1.51 1.51
N SER A 71 -9.37 -2.54 1.96
CA SER A 71 -10.69 -2.37 2.58
C SER A 71 -10.63 -1.51 3.84
N ILE A 72 -9.66 -1.78 4.72
CA ILE A 72 -9.44 -0.98 5.94
C ILE A 72 -9.08 0.47 5.56
N GLY A 73 -8.17 0.68 4.61
CA GLY A 73 -7.75 2.00 4.16
C GLY A 73 -8.91 2.84 3.61
N LEU A 74 -9.81 2.23 2.82
CA LEU A 74 -11.01 2.89 2.34
C LEU A 74 -11.96 3.27 3.47
N LYS A 75 -12.14 2.40 4.48
CA LYS A 75 -12.97 2.73 5.64
C LYS A 75 -12.37 3.84 6.49
N CYS A 76 -11.05 3.83 6.70
CA CYS A 76 -10.35 4.92 7.38
C CYS A 76 -10.54 6.25 6.64
N LEU A 77 -10.45 6.23 5.31
CA LEU A 77 -10.68 7.43 4.49
C LEU A 77 -12.10 7.98 4.63
N GLU A 78 -13.12 7.11 4.66
CA GLU A 78 -14.52 7.49 4.92
C GLU A 78 -14.66 8.22 6.28
N HIS A 79 -14.03 7.69 7.33
CA HIS A 79 -14.02 8.34 8.65
C HIS A 79 -13.29 9.70 8.63
N LEU A 80 -12.16 9.80 7.93
CA LEU A 80 -11.43 11.06 7.80
C LEU A 80 -12.25 12.12 7.08
N PHE A 81 -12.98 11.75 6.03
CA PHE A 81 -13.92 12.65 5.36
C PHE A 81 -15.07 13.09 6.28
N PHE A 82 -15.59 12.18 7.10
CA PHE A 82 -16.62 12.50 8.08
C PHE A 82 -16.13 13.49 9.15
N PHE A 83 -14.93 13.29 9.69
CA PHE A 83 -14.34 14.22 10.66
C PHE A 83 -14.06 15.59 10.05
N LYS A 84 -13.56 15.63 8.79
CA LYS A 84 -13.39 16.88 8.03
C LYS A 84 -14.72 17.61 7.83
N LEU A 85 -15.82 16.88 7.60
CA LEU A 85 -17.15 17.46 7.37
C LEU A 85 -17.76 18.05 8.64
N ILE A 86 -17.61 17.39 9.79
CA ILE A 86 -18.13 17.90 11.07
C ILE A 86 -17.33 19.12 11.53
N GLY A 87 -16.00 19.08 11.40
CA GLY A 87 -15.12 20.19 11.80
C GLY A 87 -14.76 20.23 13.29
N ASP A 88 -15.29 19.32 14.11
CA ASP A 88 -15.03 19.26 15.56
C ASP A 88 -13.68 18.63 15.92
N THR A 89 -13.04 17.94 14.97
CA THR A 89 -11.73 17.30 15.16
C THR A 89 -10.67 18.08 14.38
N PRO A 90 -9.63 18.62 15.03
CA PRO A 90 -8.55 19.29 14.33
C PRO A 90 -7.79 18.30 13.44
N ILE A 91 -7.61 18.65 12.17
CA ILE A 91 -6.86 17.88 11.19
C ILE A 91 -5.64 18.71 10.77
N ASP A 92 -4.44 18.14 10.93
CA ASP A 92 -3.19 18.81 10.53
C ASP A 92 -3.17 19.09 9.02
N THR A 93 -2.45 20.15 8.64
CA THR A 93 -2.41 20.67 7.26
C THR A 93 -2.05 19.61 6.22
N PHE A 94 -1.01 18.81 6.47
CA PHE A 94 -0.59 17.75 5.53
C PHE A 94 -1.68 16.69 5.31
N LEU A 95 -2.40 16.30 6.38
CA LEU A 95 -3.49 15.34 6.29
C LEU A 95 -4.70 15.96 5.57
N MET A 96 -4.94 17.25 5.78
CA MET A 96 -5.99 18.01 5.10
C MET A 96 -5.76 18.04 3.58
N GLU A 97 -4.53 18.32 3.14
CA GLU A 97 -4.11 18.31 1.72
C GLU A 97 -4.33 16.94 1.07
N MET A 98 -4.02 15.85 1.78
CA MET A 98 -4.28 14.48 1.30
C MET A 98 -5.77 14.15 1.10
N LEU A 99 -6.67 14.86 1.78
CA LEU A 99 -8.12 14.68 1.67
C LEU A 99 -8.76 15.59 0.62
N GLU A 100 -7.99 16.51 0.03
CA GLU A 100 -8.50 17.42 -1.00
C GLU A 100 -8.40 16.79 -2.39
N ALA A 101 -9.33 17.17 -3.26
CA ALA A 101 -9.21 16.79 -4.65
C ALA A 101 -7.93 17.43 -5.21
N PRO A 102 -7.13 16.68 -6.00
CA PRO A 102 -5.95 17.26 -6.64
C PRO A 102 -6.39 18.47 -7.44
N HIS A 103 -5.70 19.59 -7.26
CA HIS A 103 -5.94 20.80 -8.03
C HIS A 103 -5.70 20.44 -9.50
N GLN A 104 -6.72 20.59 -10.35
CA GLN A 104 -6.52 20.46 -11.79
C GLN A 104 -5.59 21.61 -12.19
N LEU A 105 -4.33 21.28 -12.51
CA LEU A 105 -3.44 22.18 -13.22
C LEU A 105 -4.07 22.39 -14.61
N THR A 106 -4.87 23.45 -14.72
CA THR A 106 -5.36 24.03 -15.98
C THR A 106 -4.22 24.51 -16.85
#